data_AF-A0A831KS99-F1
#
_entry.id   AF-A0A831KS99-F1
#
_cell.length_a   1.000
_cell.length_b   1.000
_cell.length_c   1.000
_cell.angle_alpha   90.00
_cell.angle_beta   90.00
_cell.angle_gamma   90.00
#
_symmetry.space_group_name_H-M   'P 1'
#
loop_
_entity.id
_entity.type
_entity.pdbx_description
1 polymer ?
#
loop_
_entity_poly.entity_id
_entity_poly.type
_entity_poly.pdbx_seq_one_letter_code
_entity_poly.pdbx_strand_id
1 'polypeptide(L)'
;MINARRGAASAVLLLFSAAFAAVAVGARAETRSTALPGTPQGWLERMSRALHSRSFEGTFVYLHSGQIETMRIVHEAQADGGERERVLALNG
;
A
#
# COMPACT_ATOMS: atom_id res chain seq x y z
N MET A 1 4.18 35.41 -64.50
CA MET A 1 5.04 35.44 -63.29
C MET A 1 4.31 34.64 -62.21
N ILE A 2 4.46 33.31 -62.13
CA ILE A 2 5.50 32.53 -61.41
C ILE A 2 5.77 33.05 -59.97
N ASN A 3 5.15 32.41 -58.97
CA ASN A 3 5.72 31.88 -57.70
C ASN A 3 4.56 31.57 -56.73
N ALA A 4 4.16 30.33 -56.45
CA ALA A 4 4.86 29.26 -55.71
C ALA A 4 5.26 29.65 -54.27
N ARG A 5 4.59 29.04 -53.27
CA ARG A 5 5.03 28.66 -51.90
C ARG A 5 3.78 28.29 -51.06
N ARG A 6 3.26 27.06 -51.13
CA ARG A 6 3.60 25.86 -50.35
C ARG A 6 3.71 26.08 -48.82
N GLY A 7 2.79 25.42 -48.08
CA GLY A 7 3.10 24.77 -46.80
C GLY A 7 2.66 25.50 -45.53
N ALA A 8 1.38 25.44 -45.17
CA ALA A 8 0.90 25.85 -43.84
C ALA A 8 -0.01 24.81 -43.17
N ALA A 9 0.09 23.52 -43.55
CA ALA A 9 -0.71 22.45 -42.97
C ALA A 9 0.03 21.59 -41.91
N SER A 10 1.33 21.81 -41.68
CA SER A 10 2.14 20.93 -40.79
C SER A 10 2.48 21.51 -39.42
N ALA A 11 2.08 22.75 -39.10
CA ALA A 11 2.52 23.42 -37.87
C ALA A 11 1.53 23.35 -36.69
N VAL A 12 0.27 22.98 -36.91
CA VAL A 12 -0.76 23.00 -35.84
C VAL A 12 -0.85 21.66 -35.07
N LEU A 13 -0.27 20.58 -35.61
CA LEU A 13 -0.35 19.23 -35.03
C LEU A 13 0.86 18.81 -34.18
N LEU A 14 1.85 19.69 -33.97
CA LEU A 14 3.06 19.39 -33.19
C LEU A 14 3.20 20.17 -31.87
N LEU A 15 2.20 20.97 -31.48
CA LEU A 15 2.21 21.68 -30.19
C LEU A 15 1.34 21.02 -29.10
N PHE A 16 0.50 20.05 -29.44
CA PHE A 16 -0.27 19.27 -28.45
C PHE A 16 0.49 18.06 -27.89
N SER A 17 1.58 17.61 -28.55
CA SER A 17 2.38 16.46 -28.08
C SER A 17 3.33 16.81 -26.93
N ALA A 18 3.64 18.09 -26.70
CA ALA A 18 4.53 18.51 -25.61
C ALA A 18 3.83 18.63 -24.24
N ALA A 19 2.49 18.73 -24.21
CA ALA A 19 1.75 18.85 -22.95
C ALA A 19 1.41 17.48 -22.31
N PHE A 20 1.40 16.40 -23.09
CA PHE A 20 1.06 15.06 -22.57
C PHE A 20 2.26 14.32 -21.95
N ALA A 21 3.49 14.75 -22.27
CA ALA A 21 4.71 14.10 -21.76
C ALA A 21 5.07 14.48 -20.31
N ALA A 22 4.42 15.48 -19.71
CA ALA A 22 4.81 16.02 -18.39
C ALA A 22 4.02 15.44 -17.20
N VAL A 23 2.94 14.67 -17.40
CA VAL A 23 2.09 14.15 -16.30
C VAL A 23 2.52 12.74 -15.82
N ALA A 24 3.60 12.18 -16.36
CA ALA A 24 4.11 10.87 -15.93
C ALA A 24 5.15 10.94 -14.78
N VAL A 25 5.48 12.13 -14.27
CA VAL A 25 6.41 12.31 -13.13
C VAL A 25 5.67 12.21 -11.79
N GLY A 26 4.70 11.29 -11.68
CA GLY A 26 3.72 11.29 -10.58
C GLY A 26 3.62 10.02 -9.74
N ALA A 27 4.19 8.89 -10.16
CA ALA A 27 4.07 7.65 -9.40
C ALA A 27 5.41 6.93 -9.34
N ARG A 28 6.25 7.31 -8.38
CA ARG A 28 7.20 6.36 -7.82
C ARG A 28 6.37 5.30 -7.10
N ALA A 29 5.94 4.28 -7.84
CA ALA A 29 5.50 3.05 -7.22
C ALA A 29 6.71 2.52 -6.45
N GLU A 30 6.76 2.76 -5.14
CA GLU A 30 7.70 2.09 -4.27
C GLU A 30 7.53 0.60 -4.52
N THR A 31 8.56 -0.02 -5.10
CA THR A 31 8.60 -1.47 -5.30
C THR A 31 8.52 -2.10 -3.92
N ARG A 32 7.31 -2.45 -3.49
CA ARG A 32 7.09 -3.11 -2.20
C ARG A 32 7.74 -4.49 -2.31
N SER A 33 8.93 -4.63 -1.72
CA SER A 33 9.67 -5.89 -1.74
C SER A 33 8.80 -6.98 -1.10
N THR A 34 8.40 -7.96 -1.89
CA THR A 34 7.67 -9.15 -1.44
C THR A 34 8.61 -10.28 -1.03
N ALA A 35 9.92 -10.06 -1.09
CA ALA A 35 10.92 -11.05 -0.72
C ALA A 35 10.71 -11.45 0.76
N LEU A 36 10.62 -12.76 0.99
CA LEU A 36 10.54 -13.29 2.35
C LEU A 36 11.88 -13.08 3.06
N PRO A 37 11.89 -12.85 4.39
CA PRO A 37 13.12 -12.71 5.13
C PRO A 37 14.00 -13.97 5.05
N GLY A 38 15.30 -13.79 4.84
CA GLY A 38 16.29 -14.87 4.83
C GLY A 38 16.83 -15.25 6.22
N THR A 39 16.47 -14.50 7.26
CA THR A 39 16.98 -14.68 8.64
C THR A 39 15.82 -14.74 9.64
N PRO A 40 15.99 -15.41 10.80
CA PRO A 40 14.99 -15.43 11.87
C PRO A 40 14.63 -14.03 12.38
N GLN A 41 15.61 -13.14 12.52
CA GLN A 41 15.41 -11.75 12.94
C GLN A 41 14.51 -11.02 11.96
N GLY A 42 14.76 -11.18 10.65
CA GLY A 42 13.93 -10.56 9.63
C GLY A 42 12.48 -11.08 9.64
N TRP A 43 12.24 -12.32 10.06
CA TRP A 43 10.89 -12.84 10.30
C TRP A 43 10.22 -12.17 11.48
N LEU A 44 10.92 -12.01 12.61
CA LEU A 44 10.39 -11.28 13.77
C LEU A 44 10.07 -9.82 13.41
N GLU A 45 10.96 -9.13 12.70
CA GLU A 45 10.75 -7.76 12.22
C GLU A 45 9.56 -7.65 11.25
N ARG A 46 9.40 -8.62 10.35
CA ARG A 46 8.25 -8.67 9.44
C ARG A 46 6.95 -8.91 10.20
N MET A 47 6.95 -9.79 11.20
CA MET A 47 5.77 -10.03 12.05
C MET A 47 5.41 -8.80 12.87
N SER A 48 6.39 -8.18 13.54
CA SER A 48 6.18 -6.94 14.29
C SER A 48 5.60 -5.84 13.40
N ARG A 49 6.18 -5.59 12.21
CA ARG A 49 5.61 -4.61 11.27
C ARG A 49 4.20 -4.95 10.81
N ALA A 50 3.89 -6.23 10.60
CA ALA A 50 2.56 -6.65 10.17
C ALA A 50 1.50 -6.38 11.25
N LEU A 51 1.84 -6.56 12.54
CA LEU A 51 0.94 -6.28 13.65
C LEU A 51 0.48 -4.81 13.71
N HIS A 52 1.33 -3.87 13.27
CA HIS A 52 1.03 -2.43 13.28
C HIS A 52 0.43 -1.90 11.97
N SER A 53 0.79 -2.51 10.83
CA SER A 53 0.50 -1.94 9.50
C SER A 53 -0.61 -2.65 8.73
N ARG A 54 -1.16 -3.75 9.27
CA ARG A 54 -2.21 -4.52 8.62
C ARG A 54 -3.46 -4.47 9.47
N SER A 55 -4.59 -4.15 8.85
CA SER A 55 -5.89 -4.44 9.43
C SER A 55 -6.16 -5.94 9.40
N PHE A 56 -6.60 -6.51 10.52
CA PHE A 56 -6.94 -7.92 10.64
C PHE A 56 -8.04 -8.14 11.68
N GLU A 57 -8.74 -9.25 11.53
CA GLU A 57 -9.72 -9.73 12.49
C GLU A 57 -9.49 -11.22 12.70
N GLY A 58 -9.70 -11.70 13.92
CA GLY A 58 -9.62 -13.13 14.20
C GLY A 58 -10.13 -13.53 15.58
N THR A 59 -10.18 -14.83 15.79
CA THR A 59 -10.42 -15.46 17.08
C THR A 59 -9.17 -16.21 17.50
N PHE A 60 -8.73 -16.04 18.74
CA PHE A 60 -7.61 -16.76 19.32
C PHE A 60 -7.99 -17.35 20.68
N VAL A 61 -7.21 -18.33 21.14
CA VAL A 61 -7.35 -18.92 22.47
C VAL A 61 -6.19 -18.46 23.33
N TYR A 62 -6.50 -18.00 24.54
CA TYR A 62 -5.53 -17.58 25.54
C TYR A 62 -5.56 -18.57 26.73
N LEU A 63 -4.42 -19.19 27.00
CA LEU A 63 -4.21 -20.10 28.13
C LEU A 63 -3.33 -19.41 29.16
N HIS A 64 -3.86 -19.18 30.36
CA HIS A 64 -3.10 -18.64 31.49
C HIS A 64 -3.61 -19.23 32.80
N SER A 65 -2.72 -19.54 33.74
CA SER A 65 -3.11 -20.03 35.08
C SER A 65 -4.12 -21.21 35.08
N GLY A 66 -4.05 -22.08 34.06
CA GLY A 66 -4.99 -23.19 33.87
C GLY A 66 -6.39 -22.81 33.37
N GLN A 67 -6.62 -21.53 33.06
CA GLN A 67 -7.85 -21.02 32.46
C GLN A 67 -7.71 -20.90 30.94
N ILE A 68 -8.77 -21.25 30.21
CA ILE A 68 -8.85 -21.14 28.76
C ILE A 68 -9.91 -20.11 28.39
N GLU A 69 -9.48 -19.02 27.77
CA GLU A 69 -10.36 -17.98 27.24
C GLU A 69 -10.28 -17.94 25.71
N THR A 70 -11.43 -17.83 25.07
CA THR A 70 -11.60 -17.62 23.63
C THR A 70 -11.81 -16.13 23.44
N MET A 71 -10.96 -15.52 22.63
CA MET A 71 -10.87 -14.07 22.46
C MET A 71 -11.11 -13.70 21.00
N ARG A 72 -11.80 -12.59 20.73
CA ARG A 72 -11.89 -11.96 19.41
C ARG A 72 -11.05 -10.69 19.39
N ILE A 73 -10.29 -10.51 18.31
CA ILE A 73 -9.52 -9.31 18.03
C ILE A 73 -10.01 -8.68 16.73
N VAL A 74 -10.15 -7.35 16.74
CA VAL A 74 -10.34 -6.52 15.55
C VAL A 74 -9.29 -5.42 15.61
N HIS A 75 -8.41 -5.39 14.62
CA HIS A 75 -7.34 -4.41 14.48
C HIS A 75 -7.50 -3.66 13.14
N GLU A 76 -7.43 -2.34 13.18
CA GLU A 76 -7.48 -1.46 12.03
C GLU A 76 -6.22 -0.57 12.00
N ALA A 77 -5.40 -0.75 10.97
CA ALA A 77 -4.28 0.14 10.68
C ALA A 77 -4.79 1.35 9.87
N GLN A 78 -4.48 2.55 10.34
CA GLN A 78 -4.94 3.79 9.74
C GLN A 78 -3.92 4.34 8.73
N ALA A 79 -4.41 5.10 7.74
CA ALA A 79 -3.56 5.65 6.67
C ALA A 79 -2.55 6.70 7.17
N ASP A 80 -2.81 7.33 8.31
CA ASP A 80 -1.93 8.29 8.98
C ASP A 80 -0.88 7.63 9.90
N GLY A 81 -0.87 6.29 9.96
CA GLY A 81 0.02 5.52 10.83
C GLY A 81 -0.54 5.31 12.24
N GLY A 82 -1.79 5.70 12.51
CA GLY A 82 -2.52 5.34 13.73
C GLY A 82 -3.00 3.89 13.74
N GLU A 83 -3.38 3.40 14.91
CA GLU A 83 -3.88 2.04 15.12
C GLU A 83 -5.15 2.08 15.98
N ARG A 84 -6.17 1.29 15.63
CA ARG A 84 -7.31 1.00 16.51
C ARG A 84 -7.41 -0.50 16.73
N GLU A 85 -7.51 -0.89 17.99
CA GLU A 85 -7.65 -2.30 18.36
C GLU A 85 -8.77 -2.48 19.38
N ARG A 86 -9.52 -3.57 19.21
CA ARG A 86 -10.49 -4.05 20.19
C ARG A 86 -10.29 -5.54 20.42
N VAL A 87 -10.20 -5.90 21.70
CA VAL A 87 -10.11 -7.30 22.15
C VAL A 87 -11.29 -7.60 23.07
N LEU A 88 -11.93 -8.76 22.87
CA LEU A 88 -13.15 -9.17 23.57
C LEU A 88 -13.07 -10.65 23.95
N ALA A 89 -13.43 -10.99 25.19
CA ALA A 89 -13.72 -12.37 25.57
C ALA A 89 -15.03 -12.84 24.93
N LEU A 90 -15.04 -14.04 24.37
CA LEU A 90 -16.20 -14.71 23.77
C LEU A 90 -16.80 -15.79 24.68
N ASN A 91 -16.04 -16.22 25.68
CA ASN A 91 -16.49 -17.08 26.76
C ASN A 91 -16.00 -16.48 28.08
N GLY A 92 -16.81 -16.63 29.12
CA GLY A 92 -16.69 -15.88 30.37
C GLY A 92 -18.07 -15.41 30.81
#